data_AF-A0A968JNN7-F1
#
_entry.id   AF-A0A968JNN7-F1
#
_cell.length_a   1.000
_cell.length_b   1.000
_cell.length_c   1.000
_cell.angle_alpha   90.00
_cell.angle_beta   90.00
_cell.angle_gamma   90.00
#
_symmetry.space_group_name_H-M   'P 1'
#
loop_
_entity.id
_entity.type
_entity.pdbx_description
1 polymer ?
#
loop_
_entity_poly.entity_id
_entity_poly.type
_entity_poly.pdbx_seq_one_letter_code
_entity_poly.pdbx_strand_id
1 'polypeptide(L)' 'YDVAIVGSGLGGLLCANILSREGYSVCLLEKNHKLGGSLQTFGRKACIFNTGLNYTESLDEGQVLNQYFRFLV' A
#
# COMPACT_ATOMS: atom_id res chain seq x y z
N TYR A 1 -18.29 7.08 -7.15
CA TYR A 1 -17.54 6.13 -6.32
C TYR A 1 -18.54 5.28 -5.56
N ASP A 2 -18.34 3.97 -5.60
CA ASP A 2 -19.13 2.96 -4.90
C ASP A 2 -18.50 2.62 -3.54
N VAL A 3 -17.17 2.73 -3.45
CA VAL A 3 -16.40 2.47 -2.23
C VAL A 3 -15.46 3.64 -1.94
N ALA A 4 -15.40 4.07 -0.69
CA ALA A 4 -14.40 5.02 -0.20
C ALA A 4 -13.46 4.34 0.79
N ILE A 5 -12.16 4.49 0.58
CA ILE A 5 -11.09 3.97 1.43
C ILE A 5 -10.33 5.16 2.00
N VAL A 6 -10.19 5.21 3.32
CA VAL A 6 -9.47 6.27 4.02
C VAL A 6 -8.14 5.74 4.54
N GLY A 7 -7.05 6.29 4.03
CA GLY A 7 -5.67 5.89 4.31
C GLY A 7 -5.07 5.08 3.17
N SER A 8 -3.92 5.54 2.65
CA SER A 8 -3.18 4.91 1.55
C SER A 8 -1.96 4.12 2.01
N GLY A 9 -2.05 3.48 3.18
CA GLY A 9 -1.06 2.47 3.59
C GLY A 9 -1.14 1.20 2.72
N LEU A 10 -0.28 0.22 3.01
CA LEU A 10 -0.22 -1.05 2.26
C LEU A 10 -1.61 -1.68 2.06
N GLY A 11 -2.37 -1.84 3.14
CA GLY A 11 -3.70 -2.45 3.11
C GLY A 11 -4.71 -1.62 2.31
N GLY A 12 -4.72 -0.30 2.47
CA GLY A 12 -5.64 0.58 1.74
C GLY A 12 -5.40 0.56 0.23
N LEU A 13 -4.12 0.55 -0.18
CA LEU A 13 -3.73 0.42 -1.58
C LEU A 13 -4.08 -0.96 -2.16
N LEU A 14 -3.84 -2.04 -1.41
CA LEU A 14 -4.23 -3.40 -1.80
C LEU A 14 -5.75 -3.51 -1.99
N CYS A 15 -6.54 -3.06 -1.01
CA CYS A 15 -7.99 -3.07 -1.09
C CYS A 15 -8.49 -2.24 -2.28
N ALA A 16 -7.93 -1.04 -2.49
CA ALA A 16 -8.31 -0.18 -3.60
C ALA A 16 -8.02 -0.86 -4.95
N ASN A 17 -6.87 -1.52 -5.09
CA ASN A 17 -6.49 -2.24 -6.31
C ASN A 17 -7.43 -3.42 -6.59
N ILE A 18 -7.67 -4.27 -5.59
CA ILE A 18 -8.55 -5.44 -5.72
C ILE A 18 -9.95 -4.99 -6.15
N LEU A 19 -10.56 -4.06 -5.41
CA LEU A 19 -11.93 -3.59 -5.71
C LEU A 19 -12.02 -2.88 -7.06
N SER A 20 -11.00 -2.10 -7.45
CA SER A 20 -10.99 -1.46 -8.77
C SER A 20 -10.91 -2.48 -9.90
N ARG A 21 -10.16 -3.58 -9.71
CA ARG A 21 -10.07 -4.68 -10.68
C ARG A 21 -11.37 -5.47 -10.80
N GLU A 22 -12.14 -5.59 -9.72
CA GLU A 22 -13.48 -6.17 -9.71
C GLU A 22 -14.56 -5.21 -10.29
N GLY A 23 -14.16 -4.05 -10.83
CA GLY A 23 -15.05 -3.13 -11.53
C GLY A 23 -15.73 -2.06 -10.67
N TYR A 24 -15.40 -1.95 -9.39
CA TYR A 24 -15.94 -0.91 -8.52
C TYR A 24 -15.25 0.44 -8.78
N SER A 25 -16.03 1.53 -8.71
CA SER A 25 -15.50 2.89 -8.68
C SER A 25 -14.97 3.20 -7.27
N VAL A 26 -13.65 3.18 -7.07
CA VAL A 26 -13.03 3.36 -5.73
C VAL A 26 -12.46 4.77 -5.53
N CYS A 27 -12.83 5.42 -4.43
CA CYS A 27 -12.21 6.66 -3.95
C CYS A 27 -11.19 6.34 -2.86
N LEU A 28 -9.92 6.64 -3.08
CA LEU A 28 -8.87 6.51 -2.07
C LEU A 28 -8.47 7.89 -1.55
N LEU A 29 -8.61 8.10 -0.25
CA LEU A 29 -8.30 9.37 0.41
C LEU A 29 -7.06 9.22 1.28
N GLU A 30 -6.08 10.10 1.08
CA GLU A 30 -4.86 10.16 1.89
C GLU A 30 -4.70 11.57 2.45
N LYS A 31 -4.35 11.65 3.74
CA LYS A 31 -4.10 12.92 4.42
C LYS A 31 -2.76 13.54 3.98
N ASN A 32 -1.76 12.71 3.72
CA ASN A 32 -0.41 13.14 3.38
C ASN A 32 -0.25 13.40 1.88
N HIS A 33 0.78 14.17 1.51
CA HIS A 33 1.11 14.42 0.10
C HIS A 33 1.65 13.18 -0.64
N LYS A 34 2.10 12.17 0.09
CA LYS A 34 2.64 10.93 -0.45
C LYS A 34 1.80 9.76 0.04
N LEU A 35 1.62 8.77 -0.83
CA LEU A 35 0.99 7.50 -0.49
C LEU A 35 1.97 6.57 0.21
N GLY A 36 1.46 5.55 0.91
CA GLY A 36 2.25 4.44 1.43
C GLY A 36 2.32 4.32 2.95
N GLY A 37 1.84 5.31 3.71
CA GLY A 37 1.92 5.31 5.18
C GLY A 37 3.32 4.97 5.70
N SER A 38 3.43 3.91 6.50
CA SER A 38 4.70 3.44 7.07
C SER A 38 5.71 2.86 6.06
N LEU A 39 5.29 2.66 4.80
CA LEU A 39 6.17 2.26 3.69
C LEU A 39 6.95 3.43 3.08
N GLN A 40 6.65 4.66 3.50
CA GLN A 40 7.27 5.85 2.93
C GLN A 40 8.70 6.06 3.41
N THR A 41 9.45 6.82 2.63
CA THR A 41 10.73 7.39 3.02
C THR A 41 10.65 8.92 3.07
N PHE A 42 11.43 9.52 3.96
CA PHE A 42 11.57 10.97 4.06
C PHE A 42 13.04 11.37 4.18
N GLY A 43 13.37 12.55 3.64
CA GLY A 43 14.72 13.11 3.70
C GLY A 43 14.88 14.08 4.86
N ARG A 44 16.00 14.01 5.58
CA ARG A 44 16.39 15.01 6.58
C ARG A 44 17.91 15.13 6.63
N LYS A 45 18.43 16.36 6.57
CA LYS A 45 19.89 16.65 6.62
C LYS A 45 20.71 15.80 5.64
N ALA A 46 20.28 15.75 4.37
CA ALA A 46 20.90 14.95 3.30
C ALA A 46 20.94 13.42 3.55
N CYS A 47 20.19 12.92 4.54
CA CYS A 47 19.99 11.49 4.78
C CYS A 47 18.55 11.09 4.45
N ILE A 48 18.35 9.85 4.01
CA ILE A 48 17.03 9.26 3.74
C ILE A 48 16.70 8.30 4.89
N PHE A 49 15.48 8.40 5.42
CA PHE A 49 14.98 7.58 6.51
C PHE A 49 13.71 6.86 6.06
N ASN A 50 13.54 5.63 6.55
CA ASN A 50 12.26 4.92 6.46
C ASN A 50 11.31 5.43 7.53
N THR A 51 10.01 5.48 7.21
CA THR A 51 8.98 5.94 8.14
C THR A 51 8.61 4.85 9.16
N GLY A 52 8.72 3.57 8.80
CA GLY A 52 8.47 2.49 9.75
C GLY A 52 8.83 1.09 9.26
N LEU A 53 8.50 0.73 8.02
CA LEU A 53 8.83 -0.59 7.51
C LEU A 53 10.31 -0.68 7.13
N ASN A 54 11.02 -1.70 7.65
CA ASN A 54 12.43 -1.93 7.35
C ASN A 54 12.67 -3.23 6.58
N TYR A 55 11.86 -4.25 6.81
CA TYR A 55 11.84 -5.48 6.03
C TYR A 55 10.42 -6.07 6.04
N THR A 56 10.13 -6.90 5.05
CA THR A 56 8.91 -7.70 4.98
C THR A 56 9.29 -9.15 4.78
N GLU A 57 8.52 -10.05 5.37
CA GLU A 57 8.69 -11.50 5.23
C GLU A 57 7.50 -12.07 4.46
N SER A 58 7.31 -13.39 4.47
CA SER A 58 6.12 -14.02 3.85
C SER A 58 6.04 -13.88 2.31
N LEU A 59 7.18 -13.85 1.63
CA LEU A 59 7.28 -13.69 0.17
C LEU A 59 7.62 -14.97 -0.61
N ASP A 60 7.84 -16.12 0.05
CA ASP A 60 8.01 -17.40 -0.67
C ASP A 60 6.69 -17.91 -1.23
N GLU A 61 6.78 -18.90 -2.12
CA GLU A 61 5.61 -19.54 -2.71
C GLU A 61 4.66 -20.10 -1.63
N GLY A 62 3.38 -19.75 -1.75
CA GLY A 62 2.34 -20.13 -0.79
C GLY A 62 2.23 -19.24 0.44
N GLN A 63 3.21 -18.37 0.72
CA GLN A 63 3.15 -17.45 1.86
C GLN A 63 2.20 -16.27 1.60
N VAL A 64 1.70 -15.67 2.69
CA VAL A 64 0.56 -14.73 2.65
C VAL A 64 0.83 -13.51 1.78
N LEU A 65 1.96 -12.83 1.95
CA LEU A 65 2.25 -11.62 1.16
C LEU A 65 2.57 -11.98 -0.30
N ASN A 66 3.21 -13.12 -0.56
CA ASN A 66 3.42 -13.60 -1.92
C ASN A 66 2.10 -13.68 -2.71
N GLN A 67 1.04 -14.23 -2.11
CA GLN A 67 -0.27 -14.36 -2.76
C GLN A 67 -0.85 -13.00 -3.18
N TYR A 68 -0.80 -12.02 -2.27
CA TYR A 68 -1.27 -10.66 -2.57
C TYR A 68 -0.42 -9.97 -3.64
N PHE A 69 0.92 -10.09 -3.57
CA PHE A 69 1.80 -9.47 -4.54
C PHE A 69 1.69 -10.10 -5.93
N ARG A 70 1.48 -11.42 -6.01
CA ARG A 70 1.18 -12.12 -7.28
C ARG A 70 -0.17 -11.72 -7.85
N PHE A 71 -1.15 -11.38 -7.02
CA PHE A 71 -2.40 -10.83 -7.51
C PHE A 71 -2.17 -9.45 -8.14
N LEU A 72 -1.29 -8.61 -7.58
CA LEU A 72 -1.05 -7.24 -8.06
C LEU A 72 -0.39 -7.15 -9.45
N VAL A 73 0.37 -8.16 -9.87
CA VAL A 73 1.15 -8.19 -11.13
C VAL A 73 0.53 -9.18 -12.10
#